data_AF-A0A2R7KLC9-F1
#
_entry.id   AF-A0A2R7KLC9-F1
#
_cell.length_a   1.000
_cell.length_b   1.000
_cell.length_c   1.000
_cell.angle_alpha   90.00
_cell.angle_beta   90.00
_cell.angle_gamma   90.00
#
_symmetry.space_group_name_H-M   'P 1'
#
loop_
_entity.id
_entity.type
_entity.pdbx_description
1 polymer ?
#
loop_
_entity_poly.entity_id
_entity_poly.type
_entity_poly.pdbx_seq_one_letter_code
_entity_poly.pdbx_strand_id
1 'polypeptide(L)' 'MPDARIKNEKQYQALLEIGYSKEKAARIANTPDAGEKGGRAKPYDEWTKAELYQQAKRVGIPGRSYMSKKNLIHSLRTN' A
#
# COMPACT_ATOMS: atom_id res chain seq x y z
N MET A 1 2.19 -33.39 7.97
CA MET A 1 1.33 -32.70 8.96
C MET A 1 1.30 -31.23 8.57
N PRO A 2 0.14 -30.59 8.34
CA PRO A 2 0.12 -29.15 8.12
C PRO A 2 0.50 -28.46 9.43
N ASP A 3 1.51 -27.61 9.37
CA ASP A 3 1.98 -26.83 10.51
C ASP A 3 0.89 -25.81 10.87
N ALA A 4 0.25 -25.96 12.03
CA ALA A 4 -0.90 -25.18 12.51
C ALA A 4 -0.60 -23.68 12.75
N ARG A 5 0.52 -23.19 12.20
CA ARG A 5 1.07 -21.84 12.37
C ARG A 5 0.89 -20.96 11.13
N ILE A 6 0.38 -21.51 10.02
CA ILE A 6 0.16 -20.76 8.77
C ILE A 6 -1.33 -20.39 8.63
N LYS A 7 -1.64 -19.10 8.69
CA LYS A 7 -3.01 -18.58 8.62
C LYS A 7 -3.62 -18.67 7.22
N ASN A 8 -2.81 -18.54 6.17
CA ASN A 8 -3.25 -18.66 4.77
C ASN A 8 -2.41 -19.71 4.01
N GLU A 9 -2.80 -20.97 4.12
CA GLU A 9 -2.07 -22.08 3.50
C GLU A 9 -2.04 -21.99 1.96
N LYS A 10 -3.12 -21.52 1.32
CA LYS A 10 -3.16 -21.36 -0.14
C LYS A 10 -2.13 -20.34 -0.62
N GLN A 11 -2.06 -19.19 0.05
CA GLN A 11 -1.07 -18.16 -0.27
C GLN A 11 0.35 -18.64 0.04
N TYR A 12 0.54 -19.40 1.12
CA TYR A 12 1.83 -20.00 1.44
C TYR A 12 2.32 -20.94 0.33
N GLN A 13 1.48 -21.87 -0.13
CA GLN A 13 1.86 -22.79 -1.21
C GLN A 13 2.15 -22.07 -2.52
N ALA A 14 1.29 -21.10 -2.91
CA ALA A 14 1.52 -20.31 -4.11
C ALA A 14 2.85 -19.55 -4.08
N LEU A 15 3.25 -19.03 -2.91
CA LEU A 15 4.55 -18.36 -2.73
C LEU A 15 5.72 -19.34 -2.88
N LEU A 16 5.58 -20.59 -2.43
CA LEU A 16 6.60 -21.63 -2.63
C LEU A 16 6.74 -22.01 -4.11
N GLU A 17 5.62 -22.15 -4.82
CA GLU A 17 5.61 -22.51 -6.25
C GLU A 17 6.32 -21.47 -7.12
N ILE A 18 6.21 -20.18 -6.76
CA ILE A 18 6.95 -19.10 -7.43
C ILE A 18 8.38 -18.89 -6.90
N GLY A 19 8.87 -19.78 -6.03
CA GLY A 19 10.27 -19.84 -5.60
C GLY A 19 10.61 -19.05 -4.32
N TYR A 20 9.64 -18.64 -3.50
CA TYR A 20 9.95 -18.02 -2.21
C TYR A 20 10.44 -19.06 -1.21
N SER A 21 11.31 -18.63 -0.28
CA SER A 21 11.71 -19.46 0.84
C SER A 21 10.54 -19.72 1.80
N LYS A 22 10.54 -20.88 2.47
CA LYS A 22 9.51 -21.28 3.44
C LYS A 22 9.27 -20.22 4.52
N GLU A 23 10.32 -19.63 5.07
CA GLU A 23 10.19 -18.57 6.07
C GLU A 23 9.53 -17.30 5.53
N LYS A 24 9.89 -16.88 4.31
CA LYS A 24 9.34 -15.67 3.68
C LYS A 24 7.88 -15.88 3.30
N ALA A 25 7.56 -17.05 2.74
CA ALA A 25 6.20 -17.45 2.43
C ALA A 25 5.32 -17.49 3.69
N ALA A 26 5.83 -18.09 4.79
CA ALA A 26 5.11 -18.19 6.04
C ALA A 26 4.80 -16.81 6.65
N ARG A 27 5.77 -15.88 6.61
CA ARG A 27 5.58 -14.50 7.09
C ARG A 27 4.47 -13.77 6.34
N ILE A 28 4.45 -13.90 5.01
CA ILE A 28 3.45 -13.25 4.15
C ILE A 28 2.07 -13.88 4.38
N ALA A 29 1.99 -15.21 4.38
CA ALA A 29 0.75 -15.96 4.61
C ALA A 29 0.16 -15.74 6.03
N ASN A 30 0.98 -15.37 7.01
CA ASN A 30 0.55 -15.03 8.37
C ASN A 30 0.16 -13.56 8.56
N THR A 31 0.31 -12.74 7.52
CA THR A 31 -0.03 -11.31 7.53
C THR A 31 -1.23 -11.06 6.62
N PRO A 32 -2.47 -11.29 7.11
CA PRO A 32 -3.70 -11.14 6.29
C PRO A 32 -3.91 -9.73 5.75
N ASP A 33 -3.35 -8.71 6.40
CA ASP A 33 -3.62 -7.29 6.15
C ASP A 33 -2.49 -6.52 5.45
N ALA A 34 -1.51 -7.18 4.83
CA ALA A 34 -0.43 -6.47 4.15
C ALA A 34 -0.96 -5.52 3.05
N GLY A 35 -2.07 -5.90 2.39
CA GLY A 35 -2.81 -5.04 1.47
C GLY A 35 -3.83 -4.11 2.16
N GLU A 36 -4.46 -4.54 3.26
CA GLU A 36 -5.52 -3.76 3.91
C GLU A 36 -5.01 -2.57 4.72
N LYS A 37 -3.83 -2.69 5.37
CA LYS A 37 -3.25 -1.59 6.16
C LYS A 37 -2.81 -0.39 5.32
N GLY A 38 -2.70 -0.53 3.99
CA GLY A 38 -2.42 0.56 3.05
C GLY A 38 -3.47 0.76 1.95
N GLY A 39 -4.34 -0.22 1.71
CA GLY A 39 -5.20 -0.28 0.52
C GLY A 39 -6.58 0.37 0.65
N ARG A 40 -6.96 0.86 1.83
CA ARG A 40 -8.26 1.55 2.04
C ARG A 40 -8.18 3.07 1.93
N ALA A 41 -7.04 3.63 1.52
CA ALA A 41 -7.00 5.04 1.15
C ALA A 41 -7.73 5.19 -0.18
N LYS A 42 -8.77 6.03 -0.21
CA LYS A 42 -9.41 6.44 -1.47
C LYS A 42 -8.33 6.91 -2.44
N PRO A 43 -8.41 6.62 -3.75
CA PRO A 43 -7.46 7.14 -4.72
C PRO A 43 -7.47 8.67 -4.69
N TYR A 44 -6.30 9.28 -4.90
CA TYR A 44 -6.16 10.75 -4.86
C TYR A 44 -7.09 11.50 -5.83
N ASP A 45 -7.58 10.84 -6.89
CA ASP A 45 -8.58 11.42 -7.80
C ASP A 45 -9.92 11.72 -7.11
N GLU A 46 -10.29 10.91 -6.12
CA GLU A 46 -11.51 11.09 -5.31
C GLU A 46 -11.36 12.13 -4.21
N TRP A 47 -10.13 12.52 -3.87
CA TRP A 47 -9.88 13.51 -2.82
C TRP A 47 -10.22 14.92 -3.29
N THR A 48 -10.66 15.77 -2.38
CA THR A 48 -10.81 17.20 -2.65
C THR A 48 -9.45 17.87 -2.80
N LYS A 49 -9.40 19.03 -3.46
CA LYS A 49 -8.16 19.83 -3.57
C LYS A 49 -7.58 20.17 -2.19
N ALA A 50 -8.45 20.41 -1.20
CA ALA A 50 -8.05 20.74 0.16
C ALA A 50 -7.34 19.56 0.84
N GLU A 51 -7.91 18.35 0.75
CA GLU A 51 -7.28 17.14 1.30
C GLU A 51 -5.94 16.84 0.63
N LEU A 52 -5.86 16.97 -0.69
CA LEU A 52 -4.61 16.81 -1.44
C LEU A 52 -3.56 17.84 -1.05
N TYR A 53 -3.97 19.09 -0.82
CA TYR A 53 -3.08 20.14 -0.35
C TYR A 53 -2.55 19.84 1.06
N GLN A 54 -3.40 19.37 1.98
CA GLN A 54 -2.97 18.99 3.33
C GLN A 54 -2.01 17.81 3.30
N GLN A 55 -2.28 16.81 2.45
CA GLN A 55 -1.38 15.69 2.27
C GLN A 55 -0.04 16.14 1.69
N ALA A 56 -0.07 16.98 0.65
CA ALA A 56 1.13 17.58 0.05
C ALA A 56 1.94 18.41 1.07
N LYS A 57 1.26 19.09 2.01
CA LYS A 57 1.92 19.78 3.12
C LYS A 57 2.55 18.80 4.11
N ARG A 58 1.87 17.71 4.46
CA ARG A 58 2.37 16.68 5.39
C ARG A 58 3.61 15.97 4.85
N VAL A 59 3.65 15.67 3.55
CA VAL A 59 4.80 15.03 2.90
C VAL A 59 5.86 16.01 2.40
N GLY A 60 5.61 17.32 2.50
CA GLY A 60 6.62 18.35 2.21
C GLY A 60 6.81 18.70 0.72
N ILE A 61 5.78 18.55 -0.12
CA ILE A 61 5.87 18.87 -1.55
C ILE A 61 6.05 20.40 -1.75
N PRO A 62 7.16 20.88 -2.34
CA PRO A 62 7.37 22.31 -2.59
C PRO A 62 6.40 22.84 -3.65
N GLY A 63 6.10 24.15 -3.61
CA GLY A 63 5.17 24.77 -4.57
C GLY A 63 3.70 24.36 -4.46
N ARG A 64 3.32 23.48 -3.49
CA ARG A 64 1.94 22.98 -3.34
C ARG A 64 0.84 24.05 -3.30
N SER A 65 1.17 25.25 -2.81
CA SER A 65 0.25 26.39 -2.69
C SER A 65 -0.21 26.93 -4.04
N TYR A 66 0.61 26.80 -5.08
CA TYR A 66 0.32 27.27 -6.44
C TYR A 66 -0.25 26.14 -7.33
N MET A 67 -0.31 24.90 -6.83
CA MET A 67 -0.72 23.74 -7.62
C MET A 67 -2.23 23.62 -7.77
N SER A 68 -2.65 23.19 -8.96
CA SER A 68 -4.03 22.74 -9.22
C SER A 68 -4.27 21.35 -8.59
N LYS A 69 -5.53 20.91 -8.50
CA LYS A 69 -5.88 19.57 -8.00
C LYS A 69 -5.09 18.48 -8.75
N LYS A 70 -5.04 18.56 -10.09
CA LYS A 70 -4.31 17.60 -10.94
C LYS A 70 -2.81 17.57 -10.63
N ASN A 71 -2.18 18.74 -10.45
CA ASN A 71 -0.76 18.83 -10.16
C ASN A 71 -0.43 18.32 -8.74
N LEU A 72 -1.32 18.55 -7.76
CA LEU A 72 -1.18 17.98 -6.42
C LEU A 72 -1.23 16.44 -6.46
N ILE A 73 -2.19 15.87 -7.20
CA ILE A 73 -2.29 14.42 -7.38
C ILE A 73 -1.02 13.85 -8.03
N HIS A 74 -0.56 14.48 -9.11
CA HIS A 74 0.64 14.03 -9.82
C HIS A 74 1.88 14.08 -8.92
N SER A 75 2.05 15.16 -8.18
CA SER A 75 3.17 15.32 -7.24
C SER A 75 3.09 14.30 -6.12
N LEU A 76 1.90 14.04 -5.55
CA LEU A 76 1.70 13.02 -4.51
C LEU A 76 1.90 11.57 -4.99
N ARG A 77 1.80 11.33 -6.30
CA ARG A 77 2.06 10.01 -6.91
C ARG A 77 3.52 9.78 -7.27
N THR A 78 4.28 10.86 -7.46
CA THR A 78 5.68 10.82 -7.97
C THR A 78 6.69 11.22 -6.90
N ASN A 79 6.24 11.68 -5.73
CA ASN A 79 7.05 11.98 -4.55
C ASN A 79 7.52 10.70 -3.86
#